data_AF-A0A7J2KEF3-F1
#
_entry.id   AF-A0A7J2KEF3-F1
#
_cell.length_a   1.000
_cell.length_b   1.000
_cell.length_c   1.000
_cell.angle_alpha   90.00
_cell.angle_beta   90.00
_cell.angle_gamma   90.00
#
_symmetry.space_group_name_H-M   'P 1'
#
loop_
_entity.id
_entity.type
_entity.pdbx_description
1 polymer ?
#
loop_
_entity_poly.entity_id
_entity_poly.type
_entity_poly.pdbx_seq_one_letter_code
_entity_poly.pdbx_strand_id
1 'polypeptide(L)' 'MKKSIESWILAGLYNKRDAEKIADPIRELNTLLMREGRYYIKSYDFSRRLAEMIDLNKAMRNSHSFRKFINLLKTR' A
#
# COMPACT_ATOMS: atom_id res chain seq x y z
N MET A 1 10.04 6.06 11.14
CA MET A 1 9.41 5.39 9.97
C MET A 1 7.91 5.28 10.21
N LYS A 2 7.10 6.02 9.46
CA LYS A 2 5.64 5.84 9.49
C LYS A 2 5.30 4.63 8.61
N LYS A 3 5.11 3.47 9.23
CA LYS A 3 4.65 2.24 8.58
C LYS A 3 3.14 2.33 8.42
N SER A 4 2.67 2.99 7.38
CA SER A 4 1.24 3.16 7.13
C SER A 4 0.74 2.15 6.10
N ILE A 5 -0.56 1.85 6.13
CA ILE A 5 -1.21 0.94 5.17
C ILE A 5 -1.03 1.47 3.73
N GLU A 6 -1.02 2.79 3.55
CA GLU A 6 -0.79 3.44 2.26
C GLU A 6 0.59 3.10 1.67
N SER A 7 1.61 2.88 2.51
CA SER A 7 2.91 2.41 2.04
C SER A 7 2.81 0.99 1.46
N TRP A 8 1.99 0.11 2.04
CA TRP A 8 1.76 -1.24 1.52
C TRP A 8 0.96 -1.21 0.22
N ILE A 9 -0.03 -0.32 0.13
CA ILE A 9 -0.80 -0.08 -1.09
C ILE A 9 0.13 0.39 -2.22
N LEU A 10 1.00 1.37 -1.97
CA LEU A 10 1.99 1.85 -2.94
C LEU A 10 2.95 0.74 -3.40
N ALA A 11 3.38 -0.12 -2.49
CA ALA A 11 4.26 -1.24 -2.78
C ALA A 11 3.61 -2.28 -3.71
N GLY A 12 2.32 -2.57 -3.49
CA GLY A 12 1.58 -3.60 -4.22
C GLY A 12 0.94 -3.11 -5.51
N LEU A 13 0.25 -1.97 -5.45
CA LEU A 13 -0.52 -1.42 -6.57
C LEU A 13 0.37 -0.70 -7.59
N TYR A 14 1.34 0.09 -7.10
CA TYR A 14 2.19 0.95 -7.93
C TYR A 14 3.65 0.46 -8.05
N ASN A 15 3.94 -0.74 -7.53
CA ASN A 15 5.26 -1.36 -7.55
C ASN A 15 6.39 -0.45 -7.00
N LYS A 16 6.06 0.42 -6.03
CA LYS A 16 7.03 1.33 -5.41
C LYS A 16 7.96 0.54 -4.48
N ARG A 17 9.23 0.44 -4.84
CA ARG A 17 10.27 -0.14 -3.98
C ARG A 17 10.45 0.73 -2.73
N ASP A 18 10.69 0.10 -1.59
CA ASP A 18 10.90 0.79 -0.31
C ASP A 18 9.81 1.82 0.01
N ALA A 19 8.54 1.52 -0.31
CA ALA A 19 7.43 2.45 -0.10
C ALA A 19 7.31 2.97 1.36
N GLU A 20 7.87 2.23 2.32
CA GLU A 20 7.96 2.61 3.74
C GLU A 20 8.93 3.76 4.04
N LYS A 21 9.83 4.08 3.10
CA LYS A 21 10.76 5.21 3.19
C LYS A 21 10.17 6.50 2.63
N ILE A 22 9.00 6.44 1.99
CA ILE A 22 8.31 7.62 1.46
C ILE A 22 7.91 8.51 2.65
N ALA A 23 8.33 9.77 2.62
CA ALA A 23 8.11 10.71 3.72
C ALA A 23 6.62 10.94 4.01
N ASP A 24 5.81 11.02 2.94
CA ASP A 24 4.36 11.16 3.00
C ASP A 24 3.68 10.18 2.03
N PRO A 25 3.41 8.94 2.47
CA PRO A 25 2.80 7.91 1.62
C PRO A 25 1.35 8.23 1.24
N ILE A 26 0.63 9.03 2.04
CA ILE A 26 -0.75 9.44 1.71
C ILE A 26 -0.72 10.39 0.52
N ARG A 27 0.14 11.41 0.56
CA ARG A 27 0.27 12.36 -0.54
C ARG A 27 0.74 11.67 -1.83
N GLU A 28 1.70 10.75 -1.75
CA GLU A 28 2.15 9.98 -2.92
C GLU A 28 1.01 9.12 -3.50
N LEU A 29 0.28 8.39 -2.65
CA LEU A 29 -0.84 7.56 -3.08
C LEU A 29 -1.93 8.40 -3.74
N ASN A 30 -2.30 9.52 -3.13
CA ASN A 30 -3.27 10.44 -3.71
C ASN A 30 -2.80 10.99 -5.07
N THR A 31 -1.52 11.33 -5.20
CA THR A 31 -0.96 11.83 -6.48
C THR A 31 -1.07 10.79 -7.60
N LEU A 32 -0.80 9.51 -7.29
CA LEU A 32 -0.91 8.44 -8.29
C LEU A 32 -2.37 8.15 -8.66
N LEU A 33 -3.27 8.12 -7.69
CA LEU A 33 -4.71 7.96 -7.94
C LEU A 33 -5.28 9.12 -8.78
N MET A 34 -4.82 10.35 -8.55
CA MET A 34 -5.25 11.52 -9.33
C MET A 34 -4.90 11.39 -10.82
N ARG A 35 -3.76 10.76 -11.14
CA ARG A 35 -3.38 10.47 -12.54
C ARG A 35 -4.34 9.47 -13.21
N GLU A 36 -5.09 8.71 -12.42
CA GLU A 36 -6.11 7.76 -12.89
C GLU A 36 -7.53 8.34 -12.79
N GLY A 37 -7.68 9.64 -12.50
CA GLY A 37 -8.98 10.29 -12.31
C GLY A 37 -9.66 9.92 -10.99
N ARG A 38 -8.90 9.46 -9.98
CA ARG A 38 -9.39 9.06 -8.66
C ARG A 38 -8.75 9.90 -7.56
N TYR A 39 -9.34 9.89 -6.37
CA TYR A 39 -8.76 10.54 -5.19
C TYR A 39 -8.66 9.54 -4.05
N TYR A 40 -7.62 9.66 -3.23
CA TYR A 40 -7.53 8.86 -2.02
C TYR A 40 -8.59 9.33 -1.02
N ILE A 41 -9.57 8.47 -0.75
CA ILE A 41 -10.63 8.71 0.22
C ILE A 41 -10.49 7.70 1.35
N LYS A 42 -10.36 8.20 2.59
CA LYS A 42 -10.26 7.32 3.76
C LYS A 42 -11.65 6.84 4.21
N SER A 43 -12.27 5.99 3.38
CA SER A 43 -13.52 5.30 3.69
C SER A 43 -13.32 3.79 3.66
N TYR A 44 -14.22 3.05 4.33
CA TYR A 44 -14.21 1.59 4.33
C TYR A 44 -14.30 1.02 2.92
N ASP A 45 -15.30 1.46 2.13
CA ASP A 45 -15.53 0.94 0.78
C ASP A 45 -14.35 1.20 -0.16
N PHE A 46 -13.76 2.40 -0.07
CA PHE A 46 -12.60 2.73 -0.89
C PHE A 46 -11.37 1.90 -0.49
N SER A 47 -11.15 1.74 0.82
CA SER A 47 -10.05 0.92 1.35
C SER A 47 -10.21 -0.54 0.95
N ARG A 48 -11.43 -1.08 0.98
CA ARG A 48 -11.75 -2.43 0.52
C ARG A 48 -11.43 -2.61 -0.97
N ARG A 49 -11.89 -1.70 -1.83
CA ARG A 49 -11.59 -1.74 -3.27
C ARG A 49 -10.09 -1.68 -3.55
N LEU A 50 -9.36 -0.82 -2.85
CA LEU A 50 -7.91 -0.76 -2.96
C LEU A 50 -7.26 -2.08 -2.54
N ALA A 51 -7.71 -2.68 -1.43
CA ALA A 51 -7.19 -3.96 -0.97
C ALA A 51 -7.42 -5.10 -1.99
N GLU A 52 -8.59 -5.13 -2.64
CA GLU A 52 -8.92 -6.09 -3.70
C GLU A 52 -8.04 -5.92 -4.95
N MET A 53 -7.52 -4.71 -5.20
CA MET A 53 -6.63 -4.41 -6.34
C MET A 53 -5.15 -4.70 -6.07
N ILE A 54 -4.74 -4.89 -4.81
CA ILE A 54 -3.33 -5.05 -4.45
C ILE A 54 -2.82 -6.43 -4.85
N ASP A 55 -1.72 -6.44 -5.61
CA ASP A 55 -0.91 -7.64 -5.79
C ASP A 55 -0.07 -7.90 -4.53
N LEU A 56 -0.49 -8.91 -3.75
CA LEU A 56 0.15 -9.30 -2.50
C LEU A 56 1.62 -9.72 -2.70
N ASN A 57 1.96 -10.37 -3.82
CA ASN A 57 3.33 -10.79 -4.08
C ASN A 57 4.23 -9.58 -4.36
N LYS A 58 3.74 -8.60 -5.13
CA LYS A 58 4.46 -7.32 -5.34
C LYS A 58 4.63 -6.58 -4.01
N ALA A 59 3.56 -6.49 -3.21
CA ALA A 59 3.61 -5.83 -1.91
C ALA A 59 4.64 -6.48 -0.98
N MET A 60 4.66 -7.82 -0.89
CA MET A 60 5.65 -8.56 -0.07
C MET A 60 7.09 -8.41 -0.57
N ARG A 61 7.29 -8.27 -1.88
CA ARG A 61 8.62 -8.03 -2.45
C ARG A 61 9.13 -6.62 -2.17
N ASN A 62 8.24 -5.63 -2.25
CA ASN A 62 8.60 -4.21 -2.21
C ASN A 62 8.49 -3.58 -0.82
N SER A 63 7.81 -4.22 0.14
CA SER A 63 7.61 -3.74 1.51
C SER A 63 8.03 -4.81 2.53
N HIS A 64 9.08 -4.51 3.28
CA HIS A 64 9.62 -5.40 4.31
C HIS A 64 8.62 -5.60 5.46
N SER A 65 7.98 -4.53 5.93
CA SER A 65 7.00 -4.58 7.02
C SER A 65 5.73 -5.31 6.61
N PHE A 66 5.25 -5.16 5.37
CA PHE A 66 4.10 -5.91 4.87
C PHE A 66 4.40 -7.40 4.82
N ARG A 67 5.56 -7.78 4.25
CA ARG A 67 6.00 -9.19 4.23
C ARG A 67 6.07 -9.78 5.63
N LYS A 68 6.63 -9.04 6.60
CA LYS A 68 6.68 -9.48 8.00
C LYS A 68 5.27 -9.67 8.57
N PHE A 69 4.36 -8.74 8.30
CA PHE A 69 2.96 -8.83 8.74
C PHE A 69 2.26 -10.07 8.18
N ILE A 70 2.32 -10.30 6.87
CA ILE A 70 1.71 -11.47 6.22
C ILE A 70 2.32 -12.78 6.75
N ASN A 71 3.64 -12.84 6.93
CA ASN A 71 4.28 -14.02 7.48
C ASN A 71 3.79 -14.34 8.90
N LEU A 72 3.59 -13.32 9.75
CA LEU A 72 3.03 -13.50 11.09
C LEU A 72 1.58 -14.01 11.08
N LEU A 73 0.78 -13.61 10.08
CA LEU A 73 -0.58 -14.13 9.92
C LEU A 73 -0.60 -15.59 9.49
N LYS A 74 0.35 -16.03 8.67
CA LYS A 74 0.47 -17.43 8.22
C LYS A 74 0.92 -18.40 9.31
N THR A 75 1.53 -17.90 10.38
CA THR A 75 2.02 -18.71 11.52
C THR A 75 0.97 -18.83 12.64
N ARG A 76 -0.24 -18.27 12.44
CA ARG A 76 -1.39 -18.43 13.31
C ARG A 76 -2.44 -19.27 12.61
#